data_AF-A0A6I7YNU5-F1
#
_entry.id   AF-A0A6I7YNU5-F1
#
_cell.length_a   1.000
_cell.length_b   1.000
_cell.length_c   1.000
_cell.angle_alpha   90.00
_cell.angle_beta   90.00
_cell.angle_gamma   90.00
#
_symmetry.space_group_name_H-M   'P 1'
#
loop_
_entity.id
_entity.type
_entity.pdbx_description
1 polymer ?
#
loop_
_entity_poly.entity_id
_entity_poly.type
_entity_poly.pdbx_seq_one_letter_code
_entity_poly.pdbx_strand_id
1 'polypeptide(L)'
;MDEKLQTLLNNQVNNEHGAALIYTQLAYELDNLSFPGMRDWFYAQAAEEREHAQKIAQHLLDRGYRVELSDIPVPSIKAATPLDAFEAAFAHEQKVSEQIREIARAADAAGDLDSRSLINWFLDEQIEEEATVSEIIDQIKLVGNDGSGLLRIDAGLASRNS
;
A
#
# COMPACT_ATOMS: atom_id res chain seq x y z
N MET A 1 -11.87 -15.62 -17.78
CA MET A 1 -11.50 -14.25 -17.46
C MET A 1 -11.04 -13.62 -18.74
N ASP A 2 -11.49 -12.40 -19.01
CA ASP A 2 -11.00 -11.59 -20.12
C ASP A 2 -9.48 -11.36 -20.01
N GLU A 3 -8.77 -11.35 -21.15
CA GLU A 3 -7.31 -11.25 -21.19
C GLU A 3 -6.79 -9.94 -20.57
N LYS A 4 -7.51 -8.83 -20.75
CA LYS A 4 -7.14 -7.54 -20.16
C LYS A 4 -7.28 -7.62 -18.64
N LEU A 5 -8.39 -8.15 -18.13
CA LEU A 5 -8.60 -8.30 -16.69
C LEU A 5 -7.55 -9.21 -16.05
N GLN A 6 -7.24 -10.34 -16.68
CA GLN A 6 -6.20 -11.26 -16.21
C GLN A 6 -4.83 -10.58 -16.16
N THR A 7 -4.50 -9.78 -17.18
CA THR A 7 -3.24 -9.04 -17.24
C THR A 7 -3.16 -7.99 -16.14
N LEU A 8 -4.25 -7.22 -15.92
CA LEU A 8 -4.29 -6.21 -14.87
C LEU A 8 -4.16 -6.82 -13.47
N LEU A 9 -4.83 -7.95 -13.19
CA LEU A 9 -4.69 -8.64 -11.91
C LEU A 9 -3.28 -9.19 -11.70
N ASN A 10 -2.66 -9.78 -12.73
CA ASN A 10 -1.26 -10.22 -12.64
C ASN A 10 -0.29 -9.05 -12.39
N ASN A 11 -0.50 -7.93 -13.08
CA ASN A 11 0.28 -6.72 -12.84
C ASN A 11 0.07 -6.23 -11.41
N GLN A 12 -1.14 -6.32 -10.88
CA GLN A 12 -1.43 -5.88 -9.51
C GLN A 12 -0.71 -6.73 -8.47
N VAL A 13 -0.59 -8.06 -8.65
CA VAL A 13 0.25 -8.90 -7.77
C VAL A 13 1.68 -8.35 -7.68
N ASN A 14 2.26 -7.93 -8.81
CA ASN A 14 3.60 -7.33 -8.84
C ASN A 14 3.62 -5.93 -8.22
N ASN A 15 2.57 -5.13 -8.42
CA ASN A 15 2.44 -3.80 -7.83
C ASN A 15 2.41 -3.87 -6.29
N GLU A 16 1.61 -4.77 -5.70
CA GLU A 16 1.53 -4.92 -4.24
C GLU A 16 2.85 -5.45 -3.65
N HIS A 17 3.54 -6.35 -4.34
CA HIS A 17 4.90 -6.71 -3.93
C HIS A 17 5.89 -5.52 -4.02
N GLY A 18 5.71 -4.63 -5.01
CA GLY A 18 6.43 -3.37 -5.10
C GLY A 18 6.09 -2.40 -3.97
N ALA A 19 4.82 -2.29 -3.60
CA ALA A 19 4.33 -1.50 -2.47
C ALA A 19 4.99 -1.97 -1.17
N ALA A 20 5.01 -3.29 -0.93
CA ALA A 20 5.69 -3.88 0.22
C ALA A 20 7.18 -3.51 0.30
N LEU A 21 7.89 -3.45 -0.84
CA LEU A 21 9.29 -3.02 -0.88
C LEU A 21 9.45 -1.51 -0.65
N ILE A 22 8.53 -0.70 -1.17
CA ILE A 22 8.48 0.75 -0.94
C ILE A 22 8.30 1.04 0.55
N TYR A 23 7.32 0.39 1.19
CA TYR A 23 7.09 0.54 2.63
C TYR A 23 8.27 0.03 3.47
N THR A 24 8.89 -1.08 3.06
CA THR A 24 10.13 -1.54 3.70
C THR A 24 11.25 -0.50 3.60
N GLN A 25 11.42 0.16 2.44
CA GLN A 25 12.42 1.22 2.28
C GLN A 25 12.09 2.44 3.14
N LEU A 26 10.82 2.86 3.20
CA LEU A 26 10.38 3.96 4.07
C LEU A 26 10.66 3.64 5.54
N ALA A 27 10.40 2.40 6.00
CA ALA A 27 10.76 1.98 7.35
C ALA A 27 12.25 2.19 7.65
N TYR A 28 13.15 1.85 6.71
CA TYR A 28 14.59 2.11 6.87
C TYR A 28 14.92 3.60 6.96
N GLU A 29 14.26 4.46 6.18
CA GLU A 29 14.45 5.91 6.28
C GLU A 29 14.00 6.43 7.66
N LEU A 30 12.87 5.96 8.19
CA LEU A 30 12.40 6.35 9.53
C LEU A 30 13.30 5.85 10.65
N ASP A 31 13.86 4.64 10.52
CA ASP A 31 14.84 4.10 11.47
C ASP A 31 16.13 4.96 11.48
N ASN A 32 16.61 5.38 10.30
CA ASN A 32 17.75 6.31 10.18
C ASN A 32 17.50 7.67 10.85
N LEU A 33 16.23 8.10 10.93
CA LEU A 33 15.79 9.32 11.59
C LEU A 33 15.44 9.12 13.09
N SER A 34 15.60 7.90 13.62
CA SER A 34 15.27 7.53 15.01
C SER A 34 13.78 7.69 15.38
N PHE A 35 12.88 7.36 14.45
CA PHE A 35 11.42 7.27 14.66
C PHE A 35 10.95 5.81 14.63
N PRO A 36 11.19 5.04 15.72
CA PRO A 36 10.95 3.59 15.74
C PRO A 36 9.46 3.23 15.60
N GLY A 37 8.53 4.05 16.08
CA GLY A 37 7.10 3.75 15.97
C GLY A 37 6.56 3.96 14.56
N MET A 38 6.99 5.01 13.87
CA MET A 38 6.69 5.21 12.45
C MET A 38 7.34 4.14 11.58
N ARG A 39 8.58 3.75 11.89
CA ARG A 39 9.24 2.60 11.25
C ARG A 39 8.40 1.33 11.38
N ASP A 40 7.96 1.02 12.59
CA ASP A 40 7.19 -0.19 12.87
C ASP A 40 5.84 -0.18 12.14
N TRP A 41 5.19 0.98 12.04
CA TRP A 41 4.00 1.16 11.22
C TRP A 41 4.25 0.84 9.75
N PHE A 42 5.37 1.33 9.17
CA PHE A 42 5.73 1.03 7.78
C PHE A 42 6.08 -0.45 7.57
N TYR A 43 6.70 -1.12 8.54
CA TYR A 43 6.90 -2.57 8.45
C TYR A 43 5.59 -3.36 8.50
N ALA A 44 4.62 -2.93 9.30
CA ALA A 44 3.30 -3.54 9.35
C ALA A 44 2.58 -3.40 8.01
N GLN A 45 2.60 -2.21 7.42
CA GLN A 45 2.02 -1.96 6.09
C GLN A 45 2.73 -2.75 4.98
N ALA A 46 4.06 -2.87 5.05
CA ALA A 46 4.79 -3.75 4.15
C ALA A 46 4.40 -5.23 4.29
N ALA A 47 3.89 -5.67 5.45
CA ALA A 47 3.37 -7.01 5.63
C ALA A 47 1.95 -7.14 5.05
N GLU A 48 1.07 -6.18 5.31
CA GLU A 48 -0.29 -6.10 4.75
C GLU A 48 -0.25 -6.13 3.21
N GLU A 49 0.65 -5.39 2.57
CA GLU A 49 0.76 -5.41 1.10
C GLU A 49 1.19 -6.76 0.52
N ARG A 50 1.94 -7.57 1.29
CA ARG A 50 2.23 -8.94 0.85
C ARG A 50 0.99 -9.81 0.94
N GLU A 51 0.12 -9.57 1.92
CA GLU A 51 -1.18 -10.24 2.01
C GLU A 51 -2.11 -9.80 0.87
N HIS A 52 -2.09 -8.52 0.49
CA HIS A 52 -2.80 -8.00 -0.68
C HIS A 52 -2.36 -8.70 -1.96
N ALA A 53 -1.04 -8.77 -2.21
CA ALA A 53 -0.46 -9.50 -3.33
C ALA A 53 -0.94 -10.96 -3.37
N GLN A 54 -0.89 -11.63 -2.21
CA GLN A 54 -1.31 -13.03 -2.07
C GLN A 54 -2.80 -13.21 -2.32
N LYS A 55 -3.66 -12.27 -1.88
CA LYS A 55 -5.10 -12.33 -2.07
C LYS A 55 -5.47 -12.30 -3.56
N ILE A 56 -4.82 -11.42 -4.34
CA ILE A 56 -5.02 -11.32 -5.78
C ILE A 56 -4.47 -12.56 -6.49
N ALA A 57 -3.28 -13.00 -6.10
CA ALA A 57 -2.65 -14.20 -6.65
C ALA A 57 -3.54 -15.44 -6.42
N GLN A 58 -4.07 -15.61 -5.21
CA GLN A 58 -4.93 -16.74 -4.87
C GLN A 58 -6.22 -16.72 -5.69
N HIS A 59 -6.83 -15.56 -5.91
CA HIS A 59 -8.00 -15.42 -6.78
C HIS A 59 -7.73 -15.88 -8.22
N LEU A 60 -6.56 -15.54 -8.77
CA LEU A 60 -6.15 -16.02 -10.10
C LEU A 60 -5.96 -17.55 -10.11
N LEU A 61 -5.26 -18.09 -9.12
CA LEU A 61 -4.95 -19.52 -9.01
C LEU A 61 -6.22 -20.37 -8.82
N ASP A 62 -7.13 -19.96 -7.95
CA ASP A 62 -8.40 -20.67 -7.68
C ASP A 62 -9.29 -20.75 -8.92
N ARG A 63 -9.13 -19.80 -9.85
CA ARG A 63 -9.85 -19.77 -11.13
C ARG A 63 -9.06 -20.40 -12.28
N GLY A 64 -7.92 -21.04 -11.99
CA GLY A 64 -7.11 -21.80 -12.96
C GLY A 64 -6.17 -20.96 -13.83
N TYR A 65 -5.92 -19.69 -13.48
CA TYR A 65 -4.99 -18.83 -14.19
C TYR A 65 -3.58 -18.92 -13.61
N ARG A 66 -2.59 -18.52 -14.41
CA ARG A 66 -1.20 -18.42 -13.97
C ARG A 66 -0.94 -17.06 -13.33
N VAL A 67 -0.12 -17.08 -12.29
CA VAL A 67 0.47 -15.89 -11.67
C VAL A 67 1.91 -15.78 -12.14
N GLU A 68 2.27 -14.64 -12.73
CA GLU A 68 3.61 -14.37 -13.26
C GLU A 68 4.24 -13.20 -12.52
N LEU A 69 5.32 -13.49 -11.79
CA LEU A 69 6.15 -12.46 -11.18
C LEU A 69 7.13 -11.92 -12.21
N SER A 70 7.32 -10.60 -12.21
CA SER A 70 8.25 -9.88 -13.06
C SER A 70 9.29 -9.13 -12.24
N ASP A 71 10.23 -8.46 -12.92
CA ASP A 71 11.18 -7.59 -12.24
C ASP A 71 10.43 -6.43 -11.58
N ILE A 72 10.59 -6.30 -10.26
CA ILE A 72 9.95 -5.24 -9.47
C ILE A 72 10.95 -4.10 -9.28
N PRO A 73 10.80 -2.96 -9.98
CA PRO A 73 11.68 -1.82 -9.79
C PRO A 73 11.40 -1.15 -8.44
N VAL A 74 12.39 -1.11 -7.57
CA VAL A 74 12.31 -0.34 -6.33
C VAL A 74 12.83 1.08 -6.60
N PRO A 75 11.99 2.13 -6.48
CA PRO A 75 12.46 3.49 -6.65
C PRO A 75 13.48 3.85 -5.56
N SER A 76 14.45 4.70 -5.89
CA SER A 76 15.39 5.27 -4.92
C SER A 76 14.67 6.30 -4.05
N ILE A 77 13.86 5.84 -3.11
CA ILE A 77 13.17 6.68 -2.14
C ILE A 77 14.19 7.14 -1.09
N LYS A 78 14.19 8.44 -0.83
CA LYS A 78 14.92 9.06 0.27
C LYS A 78 13.94 9.98 0.98
N ALA A 79 13.78 9.81 2.28
CA ALA A 79 12.91 10.65 3.09
C ALA A 79 13.78 11.32 4.16
N ALA A 80 13.89 12.65 4.09
CA ALA A 80 14.70 13.41 5.05
C ALA A 80 13.92 13.74 6.32
N THR A 81 12.59 13.67 6.25
CA THR A 81 11.67 13.90 7.38
C THR A 81 10.57 12.84 7.41
N PRO A 82 9.90 12.66 8.57
CA PRO A 82 8.68 11.84 8.62
C PRO A 82 7.62 12.30 7.63
N LEU A 83 7.48 13.61 7.42
CA LEU A 83 6.50 14.13 6.47
C LEU A 83 6.81 13.66 5.04
N ASP A 84 8.08 13.72 4.63
CA ASP A 84 8.50 13.25 3.30
C ASP A 84 8.13 11.77 3.09
N ALA A 85 8.30 10.96 4.14
CA ALA A 85 8.01 9.53 4.08
C ALA A 85 6.50 9.24 3.94
N PHE A 86 5.67 9.88 4.75
CA PHE A 86 4.22 9.70 4.67
C PHE A 86 3.62 10.32 3.41
N GLU A 87 4.15 11.44 2.90
CA GLU A 87 3.73 11.99 1.61
C GLU A 87 4.12 11.08 0.44
N ALA A 88 5.28 10.40 0.51
CA ALA A 88 5.65 9.39 -0.47
C ALA A 88 4.74 8.15 -0.42
N ALA A 89 4.37 7.68 0.77
CA ALA A 89 3.38 6.63 0.96
C ALA A 89 2.02 7.02 0.39
N PHE A 90 1.52 8.22 0.70
CA PHE A 90 0.22 8.68 0.22
C PHE A 90 0.16 8.77 -1.31
N ALA A 91 1.22 9.28 -1.94
CA ALA A 91 1.31 9.31 -3.40
C ALA A 91 1.33 7.89 -4.00
N HIS A 92 1.90 6.91 -3.29
CA HIS A 92 1.85 5.52 -3.68
C HIS A 92 0.42 4.96 -3.58
N GLU A 93 -0.25 5.16 -2.44
CA GLU A 93 -1.63 4.71 -2.23
C GLU A 93 -2.58 5.25 -3.30
N GLN A 94 -2.51 6.55 -3.61
CA GLN A 94 -3.35 7.13 -4.67
C GLN A 94 -3.14 6.45 -6.04
N LYS A 95 -1.93 6.00 -6.33
CA LYS A 95 -1.63 5.25 -7.54
C LYS A 95 -2.24 3.85 -7.48
N VAL A 96 -2.07 3.12 -6.37
CA VAL A 96 -2.65 1.79 -6.16
C VAL A 96 -4.18 1.85 -6.25
N SER A 97 -4.80 2.84 -5.61
CA SER A 97 -6.24 3.08 -5.70
C SER A 97 -6.74 3.26 -7.13
N GLU A 98 -6.01 4.00 -7.98
CA GLU A 98 -6.39 4.12 -9.39
C GLU A 98 -6.20 2.82 -10.17
N GLN A 99 -5.17 2.03 -9.86
CA GLN A 99 -4.98 0.70 -10.46
C GLN A 99 -6.14 -0.25 -10.10
N ILE A 100 -6.58 -0.26 -8.85
CA ILE A 100 -7.77 -1.01 -8.40
C ILE A 100 -9.04 -0.53 -9.14
N ARG A 101 -9.23 0.79 -9.27
CA ARG A 101 -10.36 1.35 -10.04
C ARG A 101 -10.30 0.96 -11.52
N GLU A 102 -9.11 0.85 -12.12
CA GLU A 102 -8.94 0.34 -13.48
C GLU A 102 -9.34 -1.13 -13.59
N ILE A 103 -8.92 -1.97 -12.64
CA ILE A 103 -9.32 -3.38 -12.55
C ILE A 103 -10.84 -3.51 -12.43
N ALA A 104 -11.46 -2.67 -11.59
CA ALA A 104 -12.92 -2.65 -11.43
C ALA A 104 -13.64 -2.34 -12.74
N ARG A 105 -13.20 -1.29 -13.46
CA ARG A 105 -13.77 -0.93 -14.76
C ARG A 105 -13.56 -2.02 -15.81
N ALA A 106 -12.40 -2.69 -15.80
CA ALA A 106 -12.14 -3.80 -16.71
C ALA A 106 -13.01 -5.02 -16.41
N ALA A 107 -13.22 -5.36 -15.13
CA ALA A 107 -14.11 -6.44 -14.73
C ALA A 107 -15.57 -6.17 -15.11
N ASP A 108 -16.05 -4.93 -14.90
CA ASP A 108 -17.40 -4.53 -15.26
C ASP A 108 -17.60 -4.56 -16.80
N ALA A 109 -16.61 -4.11 -17.56
CA ALA A 109 -16.65 -4.18 -19.03
C ALA A 109 -16.65 -5.63 -19.56
N ALA A 110 -15.94 -6.53 -18.88
CA ALA A 110 -15.91 -7.96 -19.21
C ALA A 110 -17.12 -8.74 -18.69
N GLY A 111 -17.93 -8.15 -17.80
CA GLY A 111 -19.01 -8.84 -17.10
C GLY A 111 -18.51 -9.95 -16.16
N ASP A 112 -17.30 -9.83 -15.60
CA ASP A 112 -16.70 -10.85 -14.73
C ASP A 112 -17.25 -10.74 -13.30
N LEU A 113 -18.37 -11.42 -13.04
CA LEU A 113 -19.03 -11.41 -11.74
C LEU A 113 -18.21 -12.10 -10.64
N ASP A 114 -17.40 -13.10 -11.00
CA ASP A 114 -16.63 -13.88 -10.03
C ASP A 114 -15.53 -13.03 -9.36
N SER A 115 -14.97 -12.04 -10.08
CA SER A 115 -14.00 -11.09 -9.52
C SER A 115 -14.63 -10.01 -8.62
N ARG A 116 -15.96 -9.87 -8.61
CA ARG A 116 -16.64 -8.74 -7.96
C ARG A 116 -16.37 -8.65 -6.46
N SER A 117 -16.37 -9.80 -5.76
CA SER A 117 -16.12 -9.80 -4.31
C SER A 117 -14.69 -9.36 -3.96
N LEU A 118 -13.70 -9.81 -4.74
CA LEU A 118 -12.31 -9.41 -4.55
C LEU A 118 -12.15 -7.91 -4.79
N ILE A 119 -12.66 -7.43 -5.92
CA ILE A 119 -12.52 -6.04 -6.36
C ILE A 119 -13.20 -5.08 -5.39
N ASN A 120 -14.42 -5.40 -4.92
CA ASN A 120 -15.11 -4.58 -3.94
C ASN A 120 -14.31 -4.47 -2.63
N TRP A 121 -13.73 -5.59 -2.16
CA TRP A 121 -12.88 -5.58 -0.98
C TRP A 121 -11.70 -4.61 -1.14
N PHE A 122 -10.99 -4.66 -2.27
CA PHE A 122 -9.90 -3.72 -2.53
C PHE A 122 -10.34 -2.26 -2.73
N LEU A 123 -11.53 -2.03 -3.28
CA LEU A 123 -12.07 -0.66 -3.40
C LEU A 123 -12.36 -0.06 -2.03
N ASP A 124 -12.87 -0.86 -1.09
CA ASP A 124 -13.11 -0.43 0.29
C ASP A 124 -11.76 -0.27 1.03
N GLU A 125 -10.84 -1.22 0.87
CA GLU A 125 -9.51 -1.18 1.50
C GLU A 125 -8.74 0.09 1.13
N GLN A 126 -8.68 0.43 -0.16
CA GLN A 126 -7.96 1.62 -0.63
C GLN A 126 -8.56 2.94 -0.11
N ILE A 127 -9.84 2.96 0.30
CA ILE A 127 -10.42 4.15 0.95
C ILE A 127 -9.85 4.28 2.37
N GLU A 128 -9.74 3.17 3.10
CA GLU A 128 -9.19 3.14 4.46
C GLU A 128 -7.68 3.42 4.48
N GLU A 129 -6.92 2.90 3.51
CA GLU A 129 -5.48 3.16 3.36
C GLU A 129 -5.21 4.66 3.11
N GLU A 130 -5.89 5.27 2.12
CA GLU A 130 -5.78 6.71 1.84
C GLU A 130 -6.17 7.56 3.07
N ALA A 131 -7.25 7.19 3.77
CA ALA A 131 -7.72 7.91 4.95
C ALA A 131 -6.70 7.84 6.10
N THR A 132 -6.16 6.65 6.39
CA THR A 132 -5.20 6.41 7.46
C THR A 132 -3.92 7.20 7.23
N VAL A 133 -3.37 7.16 6.02
CA VAL A 133 -2.14 7.90 5.69
C VAL A 133 -2.38 9.41 5.72
N SER A 134 -3.51 9.89 5.19
CA SER A 134 -3.85 11.31 5.22
C SER A 134 -4.00 11.85 6.64
N GLU A 135 -4.60 11.09 7.55
CA GLU A 135 -4.72 11.50 8.96
C GLU A 135 -3.34 11.70 9.61
N ILE A 136 -2.41 10.77 9.38
CA ILE A 136 -1.04 10.88 9.92
C ILE A 136 -0.33 12.12 9.35
N ILE A 137 -0.46 12.37 8.04
CA ILE A 137 0.08 13.57 7.39
C ILE A 137 -0.47 14.85 8.04
N ASP A 138 -1.78 14.91 8.28
CA ASP A 138 -2.43 16.08 8.88
C ASP A 138 -1.94 16.30 10.32
N GLN A 139 -1.75 15.25 11.10
CA GLN A 139 -1.19 15.34 12.45
C GLN A 139 0.27 15.82 12.43
N ILE A 140 1.10 15.31 11.52
CA ILE A 140 2.49 15.75 11.36
C ILE A 140 2.54 17.24 10.96
N LYS A 141 1.68 17.67 10.02
CA LYS A 141 1.56 19.07 9.60
C LYS A 141 1.09 19.97 10.74
N LEU A 142 0.16 19.49 11.57
CA LEU A 142 -0.37 20.23 12.71
C LEU A 142 0.71 20.51 13.78
N VAL A 143 1.55 19.53 14.10
CA VAL A 143 2.63 19.71 15.10
C VAL A 143 3.83 20.47 14.53
N GLY A 144 4.05 20.41 13.21
CA GLY A 144 5.15 21.09 12.52
C GLY A 144 6.51 20.72 13.13
N ASN A 145 7.25 21.72 13.60
CA ASN A 145 8.59 21.54 14.18
C ASN A 145 8.58 21.29 15.70
N ASP A 146 7.42 21.04 16.33
CA ASP A 146 7.38 20.62 17.73
C ASP A 146 7.86 19.17 17.87
N GLY A 147 9.11 19.00 18.28
CA GLY A 147 9.71 17.68 18.51
C GLY A 147 8.94 16.84 19.55
N SER A 148 8.30 17.47 20.54
CA SER A 148 7.48 16.72 21.51
C SER A 148 6.21 16.17 20.87
N GLY A 149 5.61 16.93 19.95
CA GLY A 149 4.47 16.49 19.14
C GLY A 149 4.84 15.31 18.25
N LEU A 150 5.94 15.40 17.50
CA LEU A 150 6.41 14.33 16.63
C LEU A 150 6.71 13.03 17.39
N LEU A 151 7.39 13.11 18.55
CA LEU A 151 7.67 11.92 19.36
C LEU A 151 6.41 11.27 19.96
N ARG A 152 5.35 12.05 20.20
CA ARG A 152 4.05 11.49 20.63
C ARG A 152 3.34 10.75 19.49
N ILE A 153 3.38 11.29 18.28
CA ILE A 153 2.84 10.63 17.08
C ILE A 153 3.59 9.32 16.86
N ASP A 154 4.92 9.35 16.87
CA ASP A 154 5.77 8.17 16.74
C ASP A 154 5.39 7.09 17.77
N ALA A 155 5.33 7.43 19.06
CA ALA A 155 4.94 6.50 20.10
C ALA A 155 3.53 5.91 19.91
N GLY A 156 2.58 6.69 19.37
CA GLY A 156 1.24 6.21 19.05
C GLY A 156 1.23 5.18 17.93
N LEU A 157 2.04 5.37 16.90
CA LEU A 157 2.12 4.47 15.74
C LEU A 157 2.81 3.14 16.07
N ALA A 158 3.66 3.10 17.11
CA ALA A 158 4.25 1.85 17.61
C ALA A 158 3.19 0.85 18.14
N SER A 159 2.03 1.33 18.57
CA SER A 159 0.97 0.50 19.18
C SER A 159 0.11 -0.29 18.19
N ARG A 160 0.32 -0.15 16.87
CA ARG A 160 -0.35 -0.99 15.86
C ARG A 160 0.07 -2.47 15.93
N ASN A 161 1.06 -2.80 16.77
CA ASN A 161 1.63 -4.15 16.96
C ASN A 161 1.16 -4.88 18.25
N SER A 162 0.03 -4.52 18.86
CA SER A 162 -0.53 -5.25 20.01
C SER A 162 -1.98 -5.69 19.83
#